data_AF-A0A349M4J0-F1
#
_entry.id   AF-A0A349M4J0-F1
#
_cell.length_a   1.000
_cell.length_b   1.000
_cell.length_c   1.000
_cell.angle_alpha   90.00
_cell.angle_beta   90.00
_cell.angle_gamma   90.00
#
_symmetry.space_group_name_H-M   'P 1'
#
loop_
_entity.id
_entity.type
_entity.pdbx_description
1 polymer ?
#
loop_
_entity_poly.entity_id
_entity_poly.type
_entity_poly.pdbx_seq_one_letter_code
_entity_poly.pdbx_strand_id
1 'polypeptide(L)' 'CTEQFASSARMTAQTFGMAGFPFAEILHPIGRVSEQELAERAAVAFPQVMAILQGELTSARS' A
#
# COMPACT_ATOMS: atom_id res chain seq x y z
N CYS A 1 7.33 8.26 6.29
CA CYS A 1 7.17 7.18 5.29
C CYS A 1 5.96 6.33 5.66
N THR A 2 5.29 5.63 4.74
CA THR A 2 4.17 4.71 5.05
C THR A 2 4.58 3.58 5.99
N GLU A 3 5.88 3.36 6.16
CA GLU A 3 6.50 2.43 7.11
C GLU A 3 5.85 2.44 8.50
N GLN A 4 5.48 3.62 9.02
CA GLN A 4 4.82 3.75 10.32
C GLN A 4 3.43 3.09 10.37
N PHE A 5 2.77 2.96 9.21
CA PHE A 5 1.43 2.37 9.09
C PHE A 5 1.48 0.92 8.57
N ALA A 6 2.60 0.47 8.01
CA ALA A 6 2.75 -0.87 7.46
C ALA A 6 2.57 -1.95 8.54
N SER A 7 3.06 -1.72 9.76
CA SER A 7 2.84 -2.62 10.90
C SER A 7 1.36 -2.74 11.25
N SER A 8 0.64 -1.61 11.34
CA SER A 8 -0.80 -1.59 11.59
C SER A 8 -1.60 -2.28 10.48
N ALA A 9 -1.26 -2.03 9.21
CA ALA A 9 -1.92 -2.68 8.07
C ALA A 9 -1.76 -4.21 8.12
N ARG A 10 -0.54 -4.70 8.40
CA ARG A 10 -0.27 -6.14 8.58
C ARG A 10 -1.05 -6.71 9.76
N MET A 11 -1.09 -6.01 10.90
CA MET A 11 -1.85 -6.43 12.08
C MET A 11 -3.36 -6.48 11.83
N THR A 12 -3.92 -5.49 11.12
CA THR A 12 -5.32 -5.47 10.71
C THR A 12 -5.62 -6.67 9.81
N ALA A 13 -4.79 -6.90 8.80
CA ALA A 13 -4.92 -8.05 7.91
C ALA A 13 -4.93 -9.38 8.68
N GLN A 14 -4.01 -9.55 9.64
CA GLN A 14 -3.98 -10.72 10.54
C GLN A 14 -5.25 -10.83 11.40
N THR A 15 -5.70 -9.74 12.01
CA THR A 15 -6.89 -9.70 12.88
C THR A 15 -8.14 -10.20 12.17
N PHE A 16 -8.26 -9.91 10.88
CA PHE A 16 -9.39 -10.33 10.05
C PHE A 16 -9.15 -11.64 9.29
N GLY A 17 -8.11 -12.42 9.63
CA GLY A 17 -7.82 -13.70 8.98
C GLY A 17 -7.29 -13.58 7.55
N MET A 18 -6.89 -12.38 7.13
CA MET A 18 -6.31 -12.09 5.81
C MET A 18 -4.80 -11.88 5.93
N ALA A 19 -4.11 -12.72 6.71
CA ALA A 19 -2.67 -12.58 6.89
C ALA A 19 -1.94 -12.55 5.52
N GLY A 20 -1.09 -11.54 5.31
CA GLY A 20 -0.40 -11.34 4.03
C GLY A 20 -1.24 -10.61 2.97
N PHE A 21 -2.42 -10.07 3.30
CA PHE A 21 -3.17 -9.21 2.39
C PHE A 21 -2.30 -8.03 1.92
N PRO A 22 -2.15 -7.84 0.60
CA PRO A 22 -1.22 -6.84 0.09
C PRO A 22 -1.80 -5.43 0.21
N PHE A 23 -0.91 -4.44 0.34
CA PHE A 23 -1.26 -3.02 0.36
C PHE A 23 -0.17 -2.22 -0.34
N ALA A 24 -0.54 -1.07 -0.91
CA ALA A 24 0.40 -0.17 -1.57
C ALA A 24 1.08 0.75 -0.54
N GLU A 25 2.37 0.99 -0.72
CA GLU A 25 3.15 1.95 0.05
C GLU A 25 3.31 3.26 -0.75
N ILE A 26 3.04 4.38 -0.09
CA ILE A 26 3.04 5.72 -0.69
C ILE A 26 3.70 6.75 0.24
N LEU A 27 4.62 7.56 -0.29
CA LEU A 27 5.34 8.54 0.51
C LEU A 27 4.38 9.51 1.22
N HIS A 28 4.55 9.64 2.52
CA HIS A 28 3.80 10.59 3.35
C HIS A 28 4.58 11.92 3.51
N PRO A 29 3.88 13.05 3.68
CA PRO A 29 2.44 13.18 3.84
C PRO A 29 1.69 13.14 2.49
N ILE A 30 0.43 12.75 2.52
CA ILE A 30 -0.49 12.88 1.36
C ILE A 30 -1.31 14.19 1.47
N GLY A 31 -1.51 14.69 2.69
CA GLY A 31 -2.12 16.00 2.94
C GLY A 31 -1.08 17.11 3.03
N ARG A 32 -1.49 18.35 2.74
CA ARG A 32 -0.64 19.57 2.78
C ARG A 32 0.56 19.54 1.82
N VAL A 33 0.37 18.90 0.68
CA VAL A 33 1.33 18.86 -0.44
C VAL A 33 0.68 19.51 -1.64
N SER A 34 1.48 20.04 -2.55
CA SER A 34 0.97 20.56 -3.82
C SER A 34 0.35 19.45 -4.67
N GLU A 35 -0.45 19.85 -5.65
CA GLU A 35 -1.03 18.92 -6.63
C GLU A 35 0.05 18.17 -7.41
N GLN A 36 1.14 18.85 -7.78
CA GLN A 36 2.27 18.23 -8.46
C GLN A 36 2.90 17.12 -7.60
N GLU A 37 3.23 17.42 -6.34
CA GLU A 37 3.84 16.43 -5.46
C GLU A 37 2.86 15.29 -5.12
N LEU A 38 1.54 15.55 -5.15
CA LEU A 38 0.53 14.50 -5.01
C LEU A 38 0.52 13.57 -6.24
N ALA A 39 0.59 14.14 -7.44
CA ALA A 39 0.66 13.39 -8.69
C ALA A 39 1.93 12.51 -8.76
N GLU A 40 3.08 13.02 -8.32
CA GLU A 40 4.33 12.27 -8.23
C GLU A 40 4.20 11.07 -7.28
N ARG A 41 3.57 11.26 -6.10
CA ARG A 41 3.30 10.16 -5.16
C ARG A 41 2.32 9.14 -5.74
N ALA A 42 1.29 9.59 -6.45
CA ALA A 42 0.33 8.72 -7.11
C ALA A 42 1.01 7.86 -8.19
N ALA A 43 1.94 8.43 -8.94
CA ALA A 43 2.72 7.70 -9.95
C ALA A 43 3.53 6.53 -9.35
N VAL A 44 3.99 6.67 -8.10
CA VAL A 44 4.68 5.58 -7.37
C VAL A 44 3.71 4.52 -6.85
N ALA A 45 2.54 4.93 -6.35
CA ALA A 45 1.55 4.02 -5.79
C ALA A 45 0.77 3.24 -6.87
N PHE A 46 0.54 3.84 -8.03
CA PHE A 46 -0.25 3.28 -9.12
C PHE A 46 0.18 1.86 -9.55
N PRO A 47 1.46 1.59 -9.89
CA PRO A 47 1.86 0.24 -10.30
C PRO A 47 1.64 -0.81 -9.21
N GLN A 48 1.82 -0.44 -7.93
CA GLN A 48 1.57 -1.35 -6.80
C GLN A 48 0.09 -1.70 -6.70
N VAL A 49 -0.79 -0.70 -6.81
CA VAL A 49 -2.24 -0.91 -6.80
C VAL A 49 -2.68 -1.79 -7.95
N MET A 50 -2.14 -1.57 -9.15
CA MET A 50 -2.46 -2.41 -10.31
C MET A 50 -2.06 -3.87 -10.08
N ALA A 51 -0.85 -4.12 -9.59
CA ALA A 51 -0.38 -5.48 -9.28
C ALA A 51 -1.23 -6.14 -8.18
N ILE A 52 -1.70 -5.39 -7.18
CA ILE A 52 -2.64 -5.90 -6.16
C ILE A 52 -3.97 -6.31 -6.80
N LEU A 53 -4.56 -5.44 -7.60
CA LEU A 53 -5.87 -5.67 -8.23
C LEU A 53 -5.82 -6.81 -9.27
N GLN A 54 -4.67 -7.01 -9.90
CA GLN A 54 -4.42 -8.11 -10.83
C GLN A 54 -4.06 -9.42 -10.12
N GLY A 55 -3.85 -9.41 -8.80
CA GLY A 55 -3.48 -10.59 -8.01
C GLY A 55 -2.01 -11.01 -8.16
N GLU A 56 -1.15 -10.14 -8.67
CA GLU A 56 0.27 -10.42 -8.95
C GLU A 56 1.15 -10.36 -7.69
N LEU A 57 0.61 -9.84 -6.58
CA LEU A 57 1.30 -9.67 -5.30
C LEU A 57 0.81 -10.62 -4.20
N THR A 58 0.04 -11.67 -4.53
CA THR A 58 -0.39 -12.63 -3.51
C THR A 58 0.81 -13.43 -2.98
N SER A 59 1.02 -13.38 -1.67
CA SER A 59 1.92 -14.31 -0.95
C SER A 59 1.57 -15.74 -1.36
N ALA A 60 2.61 -16.51 -1.71
CA ALA A 60 2.50 -17.90 -2.13
C ALA A 60 1.48 -18.66 -1.26
N ARG A 61 0.48 -19.26 -1.91
CA ARG A 61 -0.38 -20.25 -1.28
C ARG A 61 0.55 -21.34 -0.72
N SER A 62 0.63 -21.44 0.60
CA SER A 62 1.21 -22.58 1.32
C SER A 62 0.11 -23.56 1.66
#